data_AF-A0A4S8ZAK2-F1
#
_entry.id   AF-A0A4S8ZAK2-F1
#
_cell.length_a   1.000
_cell.length_b   1.000
_cell.length_c   1.000
_cell.angle_alpha   90.00
_cell.angle_beta   90.00
_cell.angle_gamma   90.00
#
_symmetry.space_group_name_H-M   'P 1'
#
loop_
_entity.id
_entity.type
_entity.pdbx_description
1 polymer ?
#
loop_
_entity_poly.entity_id
_entity_poly.type
_entity_poly.pdbx_seq_one_letter_code
_entity_poly.pdbx_strand_id
1 'polypeptide(L)'
;MVNRKASMGYSQGPLSFRTALIFSVSLLGMYWFLTVTNTTRSPLISDTTSPALWKYQYPRDANHYGLSAEQCDAAFPGFYGDIESALASRKDNPILQGELDVQEDHCLVRVLIYDAEIFIIQGHQNQKCWMGRWHERTSGFLHMIHQAIVSVSPETIPNIEFVLDLDDDPQRPLTSMWGKEGTNQSTVWGLTRLAEQRHIWLIPDYAYWAWPSALVASHSQIRRKVRESNAAWPWSKKHSKAVWRGDANLNKDIRQKLIKTAEGTVWGDVRVCDIYSPETKQYCMTQDQFCRYKFPIHTEGYTYSGRLKYLQLCNSAPVVHKLQWLEHHHGLMRPDGPQQNFIQVERDWSDLDEMMTYYLAHEDEAMAIAQNNYATFHERYLTTAATACYWRRLFAAWASVQGFKPQLYETRADGEVAIRGIPFEAYALNAEKPMPNL
;
A
#
# COMPACT_ATOMS: atom_id res chain seq x y z
N MET A 1 -53.39 -40.25 -46.49
CA MET A 1 -53.62 -41.53 -47.20
C MET A 1 -52.26 -42.21 -47.34
N VAL A 2 -51.93 -43.23 -46.54
CA VAL A 2 -52.08 -44.67 -46.90
C VAL A 2 -51.17 -44.97 -48.12
N ASN A 3 -50.15 -45.83 -48.12
CA ASN A 3 -49.91 -47.06 -47.36
C ASN A 3 -48.44 -47.53 -47.49
N ARG A 4 -48.03 -48.40 -46.55
CA ARG A 4 -46.82 -49.24 -46.58
C ARG A 4 -46.90 -50.37 -47.61
N LYS A 5 -45.73 -50.87 -48.05
CA LYS A 5 -45.30 -52.30 -48.18
C LYS A 5 -43.93 -52.30 -48.93
N ALA A 6 -42.81 -52.83 -48.45
CA ALA A 6 -42.41 -54.12 -47.87
C ALA A 6 -41.73 -55.06 -48.90
N SER A 7 -40.69 -55.75 -48.42
CA SER A 7 -40.00 -56.92 -49.01
C SER A 7 -38.97 -56.64 -50.13
N MET A 8 -37.91 -57.42 -50.36
CA MET A 8 -37.04 -58.33 -49.60
C MET A 8 -35.94 -58.74 -50.61
N GLY A 9 -34.70 -58.96 -50.20
CA GLY A 9 -33.68 -59.48 -51.12
C GLY A 9 -32.30 -59.62 -50.50
N TYR A 10 -32.05 -60.77 -49.85
CA TYR A 10 -30.76 -61.21 -49.32
C TYR A 10 -29.90 -61.86 -50.42
N SER A 11 -28.60 -61.57 -50.42
CA SER A 11 -27.55 -62.42 -50.97
C SER A 11 -26.28 -62.18 -50.14
N GLN A 12 -25.77 -63.24 -49.51
CA GLN A 12 -24.57 -63.29 -48.67
C GLN A 12 -23.48 -64.09 -49.39
N GLY A 13 -22.23 -63.61 -49.33
CA GLY A 13 -21.00 -64.38 -49.57
C GLY A 13 -19.89 -63.59 -50.29
N PRO A 14 -18.60 -63.93 -50.07
CA PRO A 14 -17.75 -63.24 -49.08
C PRO A 14 -16.37 -62.77 -49.61
N LEU A 15 -15.53 -62.30 -48.68
CA LEU A 15 -14.10 -61.94 -48.74
C LEU A 15 -13.73 -60.46 -48.94
N SER A 16 -13.50 -59.81 -47.79
CA SER A 16 -12.22 -59.22 -47.37
C SER A 16 -11.48 -58.32 -48.38
N PHE A 17 -11.43 -57.01 -48.09
CA PHE A 17 -10.18 -56.24 -48.07
C PHE A 17 -10.35 -54.98 -47.21
N ARG A 18 -10.15 -55.13 -45.89
CA ARG A 18 -9.89 -54.02 -44.95
C ARG A 18 -8.47 -53.50 -45.18
N THR A 19 -8.23 -52.74 -46.25
CA THR A 19 -6.93 -52.04 -46.40
C THR A 19 -7.01 -50.83 -47.33
N ALA A 20 -7.92 -49.88 -47.09
CA ALA A 20 -7.92 -48.62 -47.85
C ALA A 20 -8.49 -47.40 -47.11
N LEU A 21 -8.55 -47.41 -45.76
CA LEU A 21 -9.06 -46.27 -45.00
C LEU A 21 -8.28 -45.98 -43.69
N ILE A 22 -6.96 -46.20 -43.71
CA ILE A 22 -6.07 -45.87 -42.57
C ILE A 22 -4.93 -44.90 -42.97
N PHE A 23 -4.81 -44.50 -44.25
CA PHE A 23 -3.71 -43.62 -44.69
C PHE A 23 -4.07 -42.15 -44.94
N SER A 24 -5.34 -41.75 -44.80
CA SER A 24 -5.76 -40.35 -45.01
C SER A 24 -6.15 -39.58 -43.75
N VAL A 25 -6.20 -40.23 -42.57
CA VAL A 25 -6.43 -39.54 -41.28
C VAL A 25 -5.11 -39.32 -40.50
N SER A 26 -4.05 -40.04 -40.85
CA SER A 26 -2.75 -39.96 -40.15
C SER A 26 -1.87 -38.76 -40.56
N LEU A 27 -2.17 -38.09 -41.68
CA LEU A 27 -1.39 -36.93 -42.17
C LEU A 27 -1.93 -35.57 -41.69
N LEU A 28 -3.19 -35.49 -41.25
CA LEU A 28 -3.74 -34.28 -40.63
C LEU A 28 -3.50 -34.22 -39.11
N GLY A 29 -3.34 -35.38 -38.45
CA GLY A 29 -2.95 -35.47 -37.04
C GLY A 29 -1.49 -35.12 -36.76
N MET A 30 -0.57 -35.39 -37.71
CA MET A 30 0.85 -35.07 -37.57
C MET A 30 1.18 -33.59 -37.85
N TYR A 31 0.38 -32.90 -38.65
CA TYR A 31 0.58 -31.46 -38.89
C TYR A 31 0.14 -30.60 -37.70
N TRP A 32 -0.86 -31.04 -36.94
CA TRP A 32 -1.28 -30.37 -35.69
C TRP A 32 -0.29 -30.63 -34.54
N PHE A 33 0.30 -31.83 -34.47
CA PHE A 33 1.34 -32.14 -33.47
C PHE A 33 2.70 -31.48 -33.75
N LEU A 34 3.03 -31.17 -35.01
CA LEU A 34 4.27 -30.46 -35.38
C LEU A 34 4.14 -28.92 -35.43
N THR A 35 2.92 -28.37 -35.44
CA THR A 35 2.70 -26.91 -35.35
C THR A 35 2.37 -26.43 -33.95
N VAL A 36 1.86 -27.28 -33.06
CA VAL A 36 1.63 -26.95 -31.62
C VAL A 36 2.89 -27.15 -30.76
N THR A 37 3.92 -27.84 -31.25
CA THR A 37 5.22 -28.00 -30.55
C THR A 37 6.24 -26.89 -30.85
N ASN A 38 5.88 -25.91 -31.68
CA ASN A 38 6.67 -24.70 -31.95
C ASN A 38 6.05 -23.44 -31.32
N THR A 39 5.35 -23.59 -30.19
CA THR A 39 5.39 -22.49 -29.22
C THR A 39 6.82 -22.47 -28.71
N THR A 40 7.58 -21.45 -29.13
CA THR A 40 8.73 -20.99 -28.36
C THR A 40 8.28 -20.98 -26.92
N ARG A 41 8.74 -21.95 -26.12
CA ARG A 41 8.91 -21.74 -24.69
C ARG A 41 9.66 -20.43 -24.63
N SER A 42 8.96 -19.34 -24.32
CA SER A 42 9.61 -18.24 -23.65
C SER A 42 10.45 -18.91 -22.58
N PRO A 43 11.78 -18.69 -22.55
CA PRO A 43 12.51 -19.18 -21.42
C PRO A 43 11.75 -18.64 -20.21
N LEU A 44 11.36 -19.53 -19.30
CA LEU A 44 11.23 -19.10 -17.92
C LEU A 44 12.58 -18.45 -17.66
N ILE A 45 12.62 -17.12 -17.76
CA ILE A 45 13.70 -16.33 -17.22
C ILE A 45 13.54 -16.53 -15.73
N SER A 46 13.99 -17.70 -15.27
CA SER A 46 14.71 -17.81 -14.02
C SER A 46 15.74 -16.70 -14.13
N ASP A 47 15.45 -15.59 -13.48
CA ASP A 47 16.36 -14.46 -13.34
C ASP A 47 17.49 -14.96 -12.43
N THR A 48 18.31 -15.85 -12.99
CA THR A 48 19.58 -16.35 -12.47
C THR A 48 20.67 -15.36 -12.86
N THR A 49 20.34 -14.06 -12.85
CA THR A 49 21.38 -13.10 -12.56
C THR A 49 21.84 -13.42 -11.15
N SER A 50 23.10 -13.82 -11.01
CA SER A 50 23.75 -13.88 -9.70
C SER A 50 23.37 -12.61 -8.92
N PRO A 51 22.98 -12.69 -7.63
CA PRO A 51 22.53 -11.53 -6.86
C PRO A 51 23.48 -10.32 -6.97
N ALA A 52 24.76 -10.57 -7.26
CA ALA A 52 25.79 -9.56 -7.51
C ALA A 52 25.63 -8.71 -8.80
N LEU A 53 24.81 -9.12 -9.77
CA LEU A 53 24.61 -8.43 -11.07
C LEU A 53 23.23 -7.79 -11.25
N TRP A 54 22.27 -8.10 -10.37
CA TRP A 54 20.92 -7.56 -10.49
C TRP A 54 20.89 -6.07 -10.11
N LYS A 55 20.12 -5.27 -10.86
CA LYS A 55 19.85 -3.86 -10.56
C LYS A 55 18.38 -3.59 -10.77
N TYR A 56 17.80 -2.82 -9.86
CA TYR A 56 16.42 -2.33 -9.97
C TYR A 56 16.25 -1.50 -11.25
N GLN A 57 15.23 -1.85 -12.03
CA GLN A 57 14.86 -1.17 -13.26
C GLN A 57 13.36 -0.88 -13.26
N TYR A 58 13.02 0.40 -13.30
CA TYR A 58 11.66 0.83 -13.59
C TYR A 58 11.41 0.77 -15.12
N PRO A 59 10.25 0.28 -15.61
CA PRO A 59 9.09 -0.20 -14.84
C PRO A 59 9.09 -1.70 -14.52
N ARG A 60 10.09 -2.47 -14.97
CA ARG A 60 10.17 -3.94 -14.86
C ARG A 60 9.89 -4.42 -13.43
N ASP A 61 10.58 -3.85 -12.46
CA ASP A 61 10.59 -4.36 -11.08
C ASP A 61 9.55 -3.69 -10.18
N ALA A 62 8.94 -2.60 -10.63
CA ALA A 62 8.06 -1.77 -9.79
C ALA A 62 6.83 -2.51 -9.24
N ASN A 63 6.41 -3.57 -9.92
CA ASN A 63 5.27 -4.39 -9.48
C ASN A 63 5.68 -5.81 -9.06
N HIS A 64 6.98 -6.06 -8.90
CA HIS A 64 7.48 -7.38 -8.52
C HIS A 64 7.42 -7.54 -7.00
N TYR A 65 6.34 -8.15 -6.49
CA TYR A 65 6.17 -8.39 -5.05
C TYR A 65 7.24 -9.32 -4.47
N GLY A 66 7.76 -10.26 -5.27
CA GLY A 66 8.66 -11.34 -4.85
C GLY A 66 10.16 -11.04 -4.92
N LEU A 67 10.57 -9.76 -4.88
CA LEU A 67 11.99 -9.44 -4.75
C LEU A 67 12.58 -10.09 -3.48
N SER A 68 13.77 -10.70 -3.62
CA SER A 68 14.53 -11.28 -2.50
C SER A 68 14.96 -10.19 -1.50
N ALA A 69 15.42 -10.58 -0.31
CA ALA A 69 15.93 -9.63 0.68
C ALA A 69 17.08 -8.78 0.13
N GLU A 70 18.02 -9.39 -0.59
CA GLU A 70 19.15 -8.71 -1.23
C GLU A 70 18.70 -7.77 -2.35
N GLN A 71 17.70 -8.18 -3.13
CA GLN A 71 17.11 -7.33 -4.16
C GLN A 71 16.35 -6.15 -3.54
N CYS A 72 15.61 -6.35 -2.45
CA CYS A 72 14.96 -5.28 -1.71
C CYS A 72 15.99 -4.25 -1.20
N ASP A 73 17.12 -4.70 -0.65
CA ASP A 73 18.18 -3.82 -0.15
C ASP A 73 18.87 -3.04 -1.26
N ALA A 74 19.18 -3.70 -2.37
CA ALA A 74 19.74 -3.04 -3.55
C ALA A 74 18.73 -2.06 -4.19
N ALA A 75 17.44 -2.40 -4.16
CA ALA A 75 16.39 -1.59 -4.76
C ALA A 75 16.03 -0.36 -3.93
N PHE A 76 16.01 -0.45 -2.60
CA PHE A 76 15.41 0.57 -1.73
C PHE A 76 16.36 1.11 -0.64
N PRO A 77 17.54 1.66 -1.01
CA PRO A 77 18.48 2.18 -0.03
C PRO A 77 17.90 3.35 0.78
N GLY A 78 18.04 3.28 2.11
CA GLY A 78 17.54 4.30 3.03
C GLY A 78 16.02 4.26 3.30
N PHE A 79 15.30 3.30 2.71
CA PHE A 79 13.85 3.19 2.91
C PHE A 79 13.45 2.65 4.29
N TYR A 80 14.37 1.96 4.96
CA TYR A 80 14.10 1.25 6.22
C TYR A 80 14.52 2.02 7.48
N GLY A 81 14.90 3.29 7.34
CA GLY A 81 15.46 4.07 8.46
C GLY A 81 14.55 4.16 9.69
N ASP A 82 13.23 4.21 9.51
CA ASP A 82 12.27 4.17 10.62
C ASP A 82 12.24 2.81 11.34
N ILE A 83 12.31 1.71 10.58
CA ILE A 83 12.42 0.34 11.14
C ILE A 83 13.72 0.21 11.92
N GLU A 84 14.83 0.68 11.36
CA GLU A 84 16.15 0.64 11.99
C GLU A 84 16.18 1.49 13.28
N SER A 85 15.55 2.67 13.28
CA SER A 85 15.41 3.50 14.47
C SER A 85 14.58 2.83 15.56
N ALA A 86 13.46 2.18 15.20
CA ALA A 86 12.63 1.44 16.15
C ALA A 86 13.38 0.21 16.71
N LEU A 87 14.06 -0.54 15.85
CA LEU A 87 14.91 -1.68 16.22
C LEU A 87 16.02 -1.27 17.19
N ALA A 88 16.72 -0.17 16.92
CA ALA A 88 17.78 0.34 17.80
C ALA A 88 17.27 0.66 19.21
N SER A 89 16.02 1.14 19.34
CA SER A 89 15.39 1.41 20.64
C SER A 89 15.07 0.14 21.45
N ARG A 90 15.08 -1.04 20.82
CA ARG A 90 14.74 -2.34 21.42
C ARG A 90 15.94 -3.26 21.63
N LYS A 91 17.16 -2.82 21.28
CA LYS A 91 18.38 -3.63 21.32
C LYS A 91 18.60 -4.36 22.66
N ASP A 92 18.39 -3.65 23.77
CA ASP A 92 18.55 -4.17 25.14
C ASP A 92 17.21 -4.33 25.87
N ASN A 93 16.10 -4.21 25.15
CA ASN A 93 14.74 -4.26 25.70
C ASN A 93 13.82 -5.02 24.72
N PRO A 94 13.92 -6.37 24.68
CA PRO A 94 13.12 -7.17 23.78
C PRO A 94 11.63 -7.04 24.11
N ILE A 95 10.79 -7.18 23.08
CA ILE A 95 9.34 -7.07 23.21
C ILE A 95 8.81 -8.27 23.99
N LEU A 96 8.13 -8.01 25.10
CA LEU A 96 7.52 -9.04 25.94
C LEU A 96 6.11 -9.36 25.45
N GLN A 97 5.67 -10.61 25.65
CA GLN A 97 4.33 -11.06 25.23
C GLN A 97 3.20 -10.21 25.84
N GLY A 98 3.35 -9.78 27.09
CA GLY A 98 2.36 -8.93 27.78
C GLY A 98 2.28 -7.50 27.23
N GLU A 99 3.26 -7.03 26.46
CA GLU A 99 3.15 -5.73 25.76
C GLU A 99 2.13 -5.77 24.62
N LEU A 100 1.74 -6.97 24.17
CA LEU A 100 0.79 -7.18 23.07
C LEU A 100 -0.64 -7.37 23.56
N ASP A 101 -0.88 -7.24 24.86
CA ASP A 101 -2.21 -7.35 25.42
C ASP A 101 -3.01 -6.11 25.02
N VAL A 102 -3.95 -6.31 24.10
CA VAL A 102 -4.80 -5.24 23.61
C VAL A 102 -6.00 -5.07 24.54
N GLN A 103 -6.22 -3.83 24.95
CA GLN A 103 -7.37 -3.42 25.75
C GLN A 103 -8.51 -2.99 24.81
N GLU A 104 -9.76 -3.20 25.20
CA GLU A 104 -10.94 -2.84 24.39
C GLU A 104 -11.20 -1.32 24.29
N ASP A 105 -10.38 -0.51 24.96
CA ASP A 105 -10.49 0.94 25.03
C ASP A 105 -9.65 1.68 23.96
N HIS A 106 -9.13 0.96 22.95
CA HIS A 106 -8.37 1.47 21.80
C HIS A 106 -8.73 0.73 20.49
N CYS A 107 -8.26 1.25 19.34
CA CYS A 107 -8.52 0.68 18.00
C CYS A 107 -7.44 -0.31 17.54
N LEU A 108 -7.24 -1.37 18.32
CA LEU A 108 -6.12 -2.31 18.15
C LEU A 108 -6.56 -3.67 17.59
N VAL A 109 -5.65 -4.31 16.84
CA VAL A 109 -5.81 -5.68 16.33
C VAL A 109 -4.53 -6.47 16.60
N ARG A 110 -4.63 -7.55 17.38
CA ARG A 110 -3.53 -8.47 17.61
C ARG A 110 -3.50 -9.52 16.51
N VAL A 111 -2.36 -9.65 15.84
CA VAL A 111 -2.17 -10.52 14.67
C VAL A 111 -0.97 -11.43 14.93
N LEU A 112 -1.10 -12.68 14.53
CA LEU A 112 -0.06 -13.69 14.52
C LEU A 112 0.24 -14.05 13.06
N ILE A 113 1.52 -14.05 12.70
CA ILE A 113 2.02 -14.76 11.53
C ILE A 113 2.69 -16.03 12.04
N TYR A 114 2.26 -17.19 11.55
CA TYR A 114 2.81 -18.48 11.94
C TYR A 114 2.86 -19.39 10.71
N ASP A 115 4.04 -19.93 10.40
CA ASP A 115 4.32 -20.78 9.24
C ASP A 115 3.84 -20.15 7.92
N ALA A 116 4.07 -18.84 7.77
CA ALA A 116 3.63 -18.02 6.64
C ALA A 116 2.10 -17.95 6.46
N GLU A 117 1.32 -18.22 7.50
CA GLU A 117 -0.12 -18.00 7.56
C GLU A 117 -0.46 -16.86 8.54
N ILE A 118 -1.59 -16.20 8.34
CA ILE A 118 -2.03 -15.05 9.16
C ILE A 118 -3.23 -15.44 10.01
N PHE A 119 -3.15 -15.17 11.31
CA PHE A 119 -4.22 -15.39 12.27
C PHE A 119 -4.54 -14.09 13.01
N ILE A 120 -5.83 -13.73 13.05
CA ILE A 120 -6.33 -12.61 13.82
C ILE A 120 -6.63 -13.12 15.23
N ILE A 121 -5.75 -12.80 16.18
CA ILE A 121 -5.78 -13.31 17.54
C ILE A 121 -6.83 -12.60 18.38
N GLN A 122 -6.82 -11.27 18.33
CA GLN A 122 -7.70 -10.43 19.14
C GLN A 122 -8.00 -9.13 18.42
N GLY A 123 -9.19 -8.61 18.66
CA GLY A 123 -9.60 -7.27 18.26
C GLY A 123 -11.12 -7.21 18.32
N HIS A 124 -11.67 -6.02 18.50
CA HIS A 124 -13.11 -5.83 18.47
C HIS A 124 -13.44 -4.72 17.50
N GLN A 125 -14.54 -4.88 16.76
CA GLN A 125 -15.12 -3.76 16.04
C GLN A 125 -15.72 -2.80 17.07
N ASN A 126 -14.89 -1.91 17.60
CA ASN A 126 -15.36 -0.94 18.56
C ASN A 126 -16.07 0.20 17.82
N GLN A 127 -17.39 0.30 17.96
CA GLN A 127 -18.17 1.38 17.36
C GLN A 127 -17.76 2.78 17.87
N LYS A 128 -17.06 2.85 19.01
CA LYS A 128 -16.48 4.08 19.54
C LYS A 128 -15.14 4.44 18.93
N CYS A 129 -14.51 3.53 18.16
CA CYS A 129 -13.38 3.91 17.33
C CYS A 129 -13.82 5.06 16.43
N TRP A 130 -13.16 6.21 16.60
CA TRP A 130 -13.41 7.41 15.79
C TRP A 130 -13.39 7.09 14.29
N MET A 131 -12.56 6.12 13.92
CA MET A 131 -12.53 5.52 12.60
C MET A 131 -13.60 4.42 12.51
N GLY A 132 -14.85 4.81 12.27
CA GLY A 132 -16.02 3.92 12.08
C GLY A 132 -15.93 2.96 10.87
N ARG A 133 -14.72 2.68 10.37
CA ARG A 133 -14.38 1.84 9.21
C ARG A 133 -13.25 0.85 9.55
N TRP A 134 -13.29 0.32 10.76
CA TRP A 134 -12.32 -0.65 11.31
C TRP A 134 -12.03 -1.79 10.32
N HIS A 135 -13.07 -2.43 9.77
CA HIS A 135 -12.90 -3.56 8.83
C HIS A 135 -12.21 -3.16 7.52
N GLU A 136 -12.46 -1.95 6.99
CA GLU A 136 -11.78 -1.48 5.76
C GLU A 136 -10.27 -1.34 6.00
N ARG A 137 -9.88 -0.75 7.13
CA ARG A 137 -8.47 -0.56 7.51
C ARG A 137 -7.78 -1.89 7.78
N THR A 138 -8.37 -2.72 8.64
CA THR A 138 -7.83 -4.05 8.96
C THR A 138 -7.67 -4.89 7.70
N SER A 139 -8.69 -4.94 6.84
CA SER A 139 -8.61 -5.66 5.56
C SER A 139 -7.49 -5.15 4.67
N GLY A 140 -7.33 -3.82 4.55
CA GLY A 140 -6.24 -3.22 3.79
C GLY A 140 -4.86 -3.66 4.27
N PHE A 141 -4.61 -3.63 5.58
CA PHE A 141 -3.35 -4.12 6.16
C PHE A 141 -3.14 -5.61 5.93
N LEU A 142 -4.13 -6.43 6.26
CA LEU A 142 -4.02 -7.90 6.15
C LEU A 142 -3.80 -8.33 4.70
N HIS A 143 -4.42 -7.68 3.71
CA HIS A 143 -4.14 -7.95 2.30
C HIS A 143 -2.70 -7.60 1.90
N MET A 144 -2.16 -6.47 2.34
CA MET A 144 -0.75 -6.12 2.03
C MET A 144 0.23 -7.08 2.70
N ILE A 145 -0.03 -7.46 3.96
CA ILE A 145 0.76 -8.45 4.69
C ILE A 145 0.71 -9.79 3.96
N HIS A 146 -0.48 -10.27 3.60
CA HIS A 146 -0.66 -11.49 2.84
C HIS A 146 0.10 -11.46 1.51
N GLN A 147 0.04 -10.36 0.75
CA GLN A 147 0.82 -10.19 -0.48
C GLN A 147 2.34 -10.24 -0.25
N ALA A 148 2.82 -9.65 0.85
CA ALA A 148 4.23 -9.67 1.21
C ALA A 148 4.72 -11.09 1.57
N ILE A 149 3.85 -11.90 2.18
CA ILE A 149 4.10 -13.29 2.59
C ILE A 149 4.09 -14.24 1.38
N VAL A 150 2.99 -14.29 0.62
CA VAL A 150 2.79 -15.31 -0.44
C VAL A 150 3.62 -15.06 -1.70
N SER A 151 4.35 -13.94 -1.76
CA SER A 151 5.21 -13.59 -2.90
C SER A 151 6.65 -14.09 -2.76
N VAL A 152 7.00 -14.70 -1.63
CA VAL A 152 8.32 -15.28 -1.36
C VAL A 152 8.18 -16.68 -0.78
N SER A 153 9.29 -17.41 -0.63
CA SER A 153 9.24 -18.74 -0.03
C SER A 153 8.84 -18.67 1.45
N PRO A 154 7.92 -19.53 1.93
CA PRO A 154 7.41 -19.53 3.31
C PRO A 154 8.49 -19.55 4.39
N GLU A 155 9.60 -20.27 4.17
CA GLU A 155 10.72 -20.40 5.11
C GLU A 155 11.46 -19.08 5.38
N THR A 156 11.23 -18.05 4.56
CA THR A 156 11.81 -16.71 4.75
C THR A 156 10.95 -15.80 5.63
N ILE A 157 9.72 -16.21 5.94
CA ILE A 157 8.78 -15.44 6.76
C ILE A 157 8.87 -15.91 8.21
N PRO A 158 9.26 -15.05 9.16
CA PRO A 158 9.37 -15.45 10.55
C PRO A 158 8.00 -15.57 11.23
N ASN A 159 7.91 -16.45 12.22
CA ASN A 159 6.75 -16.50 13.12
C ASN A 159 6.83 -15.29 14.06
N ILE A 160 5.83 -14.41 14.01
CA ILE A 160 5.78 -13.17 14.77
C ILE A 160 4.37 -12.86 15.25
N GLU A 161 4.26 -12.21 16.41
CA GLU A 161 2.99 -11.73 16.95
C GLU A 161 3.12 -10.24 17.26
N PHE A 162 2.16 -9.44 16.80
CA PHE A 162 2.20 -7.98 16.87
C PHE A 162 0.80 -7.38 17.00
N VAL A 163 0.75 -6.08 17.28
CA VAL A 163 -0.49 -5.31 17.37
C VAL A 163 -0.52 -4.23 16.31
N LEU A 164 -1.54 -4.24 15.46
CA LEU A 164 -1.87 -3.15 14.55
C LEU A 164 -2.69 -2.11 15.29
N ASP A 165 -2.25 -0.86 15.24
CA ASP A 165 -3.06 0.30 15.61
C ASP A 165 -3.69 0.89 14.35
N LEU A 166 -5.02 0.93 14.35
CA LEU A 166 -5.81 1.38 13.20
C LEU A 166 -6.21 2.85 13.29
N ASP A 167 -5.88 3.57 14.37
CA ASP A 167 -6.27 4.96 14.56
C ASP A 167 -5.36 5.91 13.75
N ASP A 168 -5.89 7.08 13.39
CA ASP A 168 -5.11 8.17 12.80
C ASP A 168 -4.14 8.77 13.82
N ASP A 169 -4.46 8.74 15.12
CA ASP A 169 -3.56 9.07 16.23
C ASP A 169 -3.32 7.81 17.04
N PRO A 170 -2.24 7.05 16.74
CA PRO A 170 -1.99 5.80 17.42
C PRO A 170 -1.92 5.98 18.93
N GLN A 171 -2.51 5.01 19.65
CA GLN A 171 -2.64 4.97 21.11
C GLN A 171 -3.52 6.06 21.72
N ARG A 172 -4.31 6.77 20.92
CA ARG A 172 -5.36 7.65 21.42
C ARG A 172 -6.43 6.85 22.17
N PRO A 173 -6.75 7.21 23.42
CA PRO A 173 -7.86 6.59 24.14
C PRO A 173 -9.20 6.88 23.46
N LEU A 174 -10.11 5.91 23.42
CA LEU A 174 -11.45 6.10 22.83
C LEU A 174 -12.29 7.19 23.50
N THR A 175 -11.98 7.55 24.75
CA THR A 175 -12.69 8.58 25.53
C THR A 175 -12.23 10.00 25.21
N SER A 176 -11.17 10.17 24.43
CA SER A 176 -10.61 11.48 24.11
C SER A 176 -10.61 11.73 22.61
N MET A 177 -10.95 12.95 22.24
CA MET A 177 -10.78 13.43 20.87
C MET A 177 -9.31 13.70 20.54
N TRP A 178 -8.39 13.68 21.52
CA TRP A 178 -6.95 13.91 21.33
C TRP A 178 -6.15 12.96 22.23
N GLY A 179 -5.08 12.33 21.71
CA GLY A 179 -4.14 11.63 22.56
C GLY A 179 -3.58 12.57 23.64
N LYS A 180 -3.48 12.09 24.89
CA LYS A 180 -2.63 12.77 25.88
C LYS A 180 -1.21 12.27 25.65
N GLU A 181 -0.29 13.18 25.38
CA GLU A 181 1.13 12.83 25.24
C GLU A 181 1.61 11.99 26.43
N GLY A 182 2.26 10.86 26.13
CA GLY A 182 2.98 10.05 27.12
C GLY A 182 2.17 9.13 28.01
N THR A 183 0.84 9.00 27.85
CA THR A 183 0.05 8.12 28.74
C THR A 183 0.01 6.65 28.32
N ASN A 184 0.36 6.32 27.08
CA ASN A 184 0.40 4.96 26.56
C ASN A 184 1.70 4.75 25.75
N GLN A 185 2.49 3.74 26.13
CA GLN A 185 3.74 3.37 25.46
C GLN A 185 3.70 1.92 24.93
N SER A 186 2.50 1.34 24.80
CA SER A 186 2.33 0.00 24.24
C SER A 186 2.97 -0.12 22.86
N THR A 187 3.68 -1.22 22.64
CA THR A 187 4.42 -1.45 21.40
C THR A 187 3.45 -1.85 20.30
N VAL A 188 3.23 -0.96 19.34
CA VAL A 188 2.26 -1.16 18.25
C VAL A 188 2.87 -0.85 16.89
N TRP A 189 2.25 -1.36 15.84
CA TRP A 189 2.48 -0.98 14.46
C TRP A 189 1.44 0.07 14.07
N GLY A 190 1.88 1.27 13.69
CA GLY A 190 0.99 2.43 13.52
C GLY A 190 1.22 3.19 12.21
N LEU A 191 0.19 3.92 11.80
CA LEU A 191 0.16 4.71 10.56
C LEU A 191 1.11 5.92 10.60
N THR A 192 1.26 6.51 11.78
CA THR A 192 2.06 7.70 11.99
C THR A 192 2.59 7.78 13.41
N ARG A 193 3.53 8.70 13.67
CA ARG A 193 4.05 9.02 15.00
C ARG A 193 4.79 10.36 15.00
N LEU A 194 4.99 10.91 16.18
CA LEU A 194 6.00 11.94 16.44
C LEU A 194 7.40 11.29 16.50
N ALA A 195 8.44 12.09 16.27
CA ALA A 195 9.82 11.60 16.13
C ALA A 195 10.32 10.82 17.36
N GLU A 196 9.88 11.21 18.55
CA GLU A 196 10.23 10.64 19.85
C GLU A 196 9.48 9.33 20.17
N GLN A 197 8.33 9.08 19.56
CA GLN A 197 7.46 7.93 19.85
C GLN A 197 7.94 6.63 19.16
N ARG A 198 9.19 6.22 19.40
CA ARG A 198 9.83 5.07 18.73
C ARG A 198 9.22 3.71 19.10
N HIS A 199 8.35 3.65 20.09
CA HIS A 199 7.56 2.46 20.42
C HIS A 199 6.43 2.18 19.41
N ILE A 200 6.09 3.16 18.56
CA ILE A 200 5.20 2.97 17.41
C ILE A 200 6.07 2.64 16.18
N TRP A 201 5.94 1.42 15.65
CA TRP A 201 6.63 0.99 14.44
C TRP A 201 5.81 1.42 13.22
N LEU A 202 6.39 2.28 12.37
CA LEU A 202 5.66 2.82 11.22
C LEU A 202 5.42 1.75 10.16
N ILE A 203 4.17 1.67 9.69
CA ILE A 203 3.75 0.79 8.61
C ILE A 203 3.23 1.58 7.40
N PRO A 204 3.24 0.98 6.19
CA PRO A 204 2.50 1.51 5.06
C PRO A 204 1.01 1.58 5.38
N ASP A 205 0.41 2.74 5.11
CA ASP A 205 -1.02 2.96 5.30
C ASP A 205 -1.89 1.97 4.51
N TYR A 206 -3.06 1.62 5.04
CA TYR A 206 -4.00 0.67 4.42
C TYR A 206 -4.40 1.08 2.99
N ALA A 207 -4.35 2.38 2.64
CA ALA A 207 -4.63 2.85 1.29
C ALA A 207 -3.48 2.59 0.27
N TYR A 208 -2.34 2.05 0.69
CA TYR A 208 -1.39 1.39 -0.24
C TYR A 208 -1.98 0.10 -0.83
N TRP A 209 -3.06 -0.44 -0.24
CA TRP A 209 -3.94 -1.40 -0.87
C TRP A 209 -5.09 -0.71 -1.60
N ALA A 210 -6.07 -0.19 -0.85
CA ALA A 210 -7.25 0.50 -1.36
C ALA A 210 -7.94 1.33 -0.26
N TRP A 211 -8.68 2.37 -0.67
CA TRP A 211 -9.50 3.17 0.25
C TRP A 211 -10.81 3.63 -0.42
N PRO A 212 -11.72 2.69 -0.73
CA PRO A 212 -12.92 2.98 -1.51
C PRO A 212 -13.87 3.95 -0.81
N SER A 213 -13.91 3.97 0.53
CA SER A 213 -14.75 4.90 1.28
C SER A 213 -14.45 6.38 1.08
N ALA A 214 -13.20 6.71 0.74
CA ALA A 214 -12.78 8.05 0.37
C ALA A 214 -12.79 8.27 -1.15
N LEU A 215 -13.45 7.37 -1.90
CA LEU A 215 -13.49 7.35 -3.37
C LEU A 215 -12.10 7.23 -4.00
N VAL A 216 -11.18 6.58 -3.27
CA VAL A 216 -9.80 6.36 -3.69
C VAL A 216 -9.68 4.95 -4.23
N ALA A 217 -9.25 4.84 -5.48
CA ALA A 217 -9.02 3.56 -6.15
C ALA A 217 -7.88 2.77 -5.49
N SER A 218 -7.67 1.51 -5.89
CA SER A 218 -6.51 0.76 -5.40
C SER A 218 -5.20 1.45 -5.82
N HIS A 219 -4.14 1.30 -5.02
CA HIS A 219 -2.87 1.97 -5.27
C HIS A 219 -2.31 1.67 -6.68
N SER A 220 -2.45 0.42 -7.12
CA SER A 220 -2.08 0.00 -8.48
C SER A 220 -2.88 0.74 -9.57
N GLN A 221 -4.19 0.96 -9.36
CA GLN A 221 -5.02 1.72 -10.29
C GLN A 221 -4.66 3.21 -10.29
N ILE A 222 -4.36 3.79 -9.12
CA ILE A 222 -3.91 5.18 -9.00
C ILE A 222 -2.59 5.37 -9.73
N ARG A 223 -1.60 4.51 -9.50
CA ARG A 223 -0.32 4.58 -10.22
C ARG A 223 -0.52 4.51 -11.73
N ARG A 224 -1.44 3.67 -12.23
CA ARG A 224 -1.79 3.63 -13.67
C ARG A 224 -2.35 4.97 -14.14
N LYS A 225 -3.39 5.50 -13.50
CA LYS A 225 -4.02 6.79 -13.86
C LYS A 225 -3.05 7.97 -13.78
N VAL A 226 -2.16 7.96 -12.79
CA VAL A 226 -1.14 9.00 -12.62
C VAL A 226 -0.13 8.97 -13.77
N ARG A 227 0.29 7.79 -14.25
CA ARG A 227 1.15 7.71 -15.46
C ARG A 227 0.46 8.27 -16.69
N GLU A 228 -0.81 7.93 -16.89
CA GLU A 228 -1.62 8.46 -17.99
C GLU A 228 -1.76 9.99 -17.89
N SER A 229 -2.04 10.50 -16.68
CA SER A 229 -2.15 11.93 -16.41
C SER A 229 -0.83 12.68 -16.64
N ASN A 230 0.30 12.17 -16.14
CA ASN A 230 1.63 12.76 -16.36
C ASN A 230 2.02 12.77 -17.84
N ALA A 231 1.67 11.72 -18.60
CA ALA A 231 1.90 11.70 -20.05
C ALA A 231 1.03 12.73 -20.78
N ALA A 232 -0.22 12.90 -20.37
CA ALA A 232 -1.14 13.89 -20.96
C ALA A 232 -0.86 15.34 -20.54
N TRP A 233 -0.16 15.52 -19.42
CA TRP A 233 0.21 16.80 -18.79
C TRP A 233 1.71 16.84 -18.49
N PRO A 234 2.58 16.93 -19.53
CA PRO A 234 3.99 17.21 -19.31
C PRO A 234 4.18 18.57 -18.62
N TRP A 235 5.36 18.80 -18.03
CA TRP A 235 5.64 20.00 -17.21
C TRP A 235 5.20 21.32 -17.85
N SER A 236 5.51 21.52 -19.14
CA SER A 236 5.16 22.72 -19.92
C SER A 236 3.65 22.96 -20.08
N LYS A 237 2.82 21.93 -19.90
CA LYS A 237 1.36 22.01 -20.01
C LYS A 237 0.68 22.10 -18.65
N LYS A 238 1.36 21.77 -17.55
CA LYS A 238 0.80 21.82 -16.20
C LYS A 238 0.41 23.25 -15.83
N HIS A 239 -0.67 23.39 -15.06
CA HIS A 239 -1.06 24.67 -14.49
C HIS A 239 0.01 25.17 -13.51
N SER A 240 0.54 26.38 -13.76
CA SER A 240 1.47 27.09 -12.87
C SER A 240 0.73 27.68 -11.66
N LYS A 241 0.13 26.80 -10.86
CA LYS A 241 -0.70 27.12 -9.69
C LYS A 241 -0.39 26.17 -8.55
N ALA A 242 -0.47 26.69 -7.33
CA ALA A 242 -0.43 25.89 -6.12
C ALA A 242 -1.83 25.38 -5.78
N VAL A 243 -2.04 24.06 -5.87
CA VAL A 243 -3.38 23.47 -5.78
C VAL A 243 -3.60 22.74 -4.47
N TRP A 244 -4.76 22.95 -3.86
CA TRP A 244 -5.19 22.19 -2.69
C TRP A 244 -6.70 21.96 -2.69
N ARG A 245 -7.11 20.74 -2.35
CA ARG A 245 -8.51 20.37 -2.07
C ARG A 245 -8.58 19.50 -0.83
N GLY A 246 -9.30 19.93 0.20
CA GLY A 246 -9.54 19.11 1.38
C GLY A 246 -10.53 19.71 2.37
N ASP A 247 -10.85 18.94 3.40
CA ASP A 247 -11.71 19.37 4.50
C ASP A 247 -10.97 20.38 5.39
N ALA A 248 -11.51 21.59 5.50
CA ALA A 248 -10.94 22.67 6.31
C ALA A 248 -11.16 22.49 7.82
N ASN A 249 -12.01 21.55 8.24
CA ASN A 249 -12.28 21.29 9.65
C ASN A 249 -11.24 20.39 10.32
N LEU A 250 -10.48 19.62 9.54
CA LEU A 250 -9.37 18.81 10.05
C LEU A 250 -8.15 19.72 10.24
N ASN A 251 -7.56 19.75 11.44
CA ASN A 251 -6.38 20.57 11.76
C ASN A 251 -6.53 22.01 11.24
N LYS A 252 -7.51 22.70 11.83
CA LYS A 252 -7.93 24.05 11.44
C LYS A 252 -6.76 25.03 11.46
N ASP A 253 -5.85 24.87 12.42
CA ASP A 253 -4.68 25.73 12.59
C ASP A 253 -3.77 25.76 11.36
N ILE A 254 -3.67 24.66 10.61
CA ILE A 254 -2.88 24.60 9.38
C ILE A 254 -3.76 24.86 8.16
N ARG A 255 -4.91 24.19 8.07
CA ARG A 255 -5.72 24.21 6.84
C ARG A 255 -6.43 25.54 6.61
N GLN A 256 -6.93 26.19 7.66
CA GLN A 256 -7.57 27.50 7.52
C GLN A 256 -6.53 28.59 7.25
N LYS A 257 -5.33 28.49 7.83
CA LYS A 257 -4.23 29.39 7.50
C LYS A 257 -3.83 29.28 6.03
N LEU A 258 -3.66 28.06 5.49
CA LEU A 258 -3.40 27.86 4.06
C LEU A 258 -4.46 28.53 3.18
N ILE A 259 -5.74 28.32 3.49
CA ILE A 259 -6.85 28.91 2.73
C ILE A 259 -6.75 30.43 2.74
N LYS A 260 -6.52 31.03 3.91
CA LYS A 260 -6.36 32.49 4.08
C LYS A 260 -5.13 33.01 3.33
N THR A 261 -3.99 32.33 3.42
CA THR A 261 -2.74 32.74 2.76
C THR A 261 -2.88 32.70 1.23
N ALA A 262 -3.63 31.74 0.69
CA ALA A 262 -3.84 31.62 -0.75
C ALA A 262 -4.97 32.53 -1.29
N GLU A 263 -5.78 33.15 -0.42
CA GLU A 263 -6.94 33.95 -0.83
C GLU A 263 -6.53 35.18 -1.64
N GLY A 264 -7.15 35.36 -2.81
CA GLY A 264 -6.86 36.48 -3.71
C GLY A 264 -5.51 36.42 -4.43
N THR A 265 -4.68 35.42 -4.16
CA THR A 265 -3.37 35.28 -4.80
C THR A 265 -3.47 34.82 -6.26
N VAL A 266 -2.53 35.25 -7.09
CA VAL A 266 -2.46 34.82 -8.49
C VAL A 266 -1.86 33.42 -8.66
N TRP A 267 -1.16 32.90 -7.65
CA TRP A 267 -0.59 31.55 -7.68
C TRP A 267 -1.51 30.50 -7.06
N GLY A 268 -2.43 30.89 -6.18
CA GLY A 268 -3.30 29.96 -5.46
C GLY A 268 -4.43 29.39 -6.32
N ASP A 269 -4.64 28.08 -6.19
CA ASP A 269 -5.90 27.38 -6.48
C ASP A 269 -6.23 26.47 -5.27
N VAL A 270 -6.62 27.10 -4.17
CA VAL A 270 -6.94 26.43 -2.90
C VAL A 270 -8.44 26.50 -2.68
N ARG A 271 -9.09 25.34 -2.51
CA ARG A 271 -10.54 25.27 -2.25
C ARG A 271 -10.87 24.18 -1.24
N VAL A 272 -11.90 24.43 -0.44
CA VAL A 272 -12.47 23.41 0.43
C VAL A 272 -13.10 22.30 -0.41
N CYS A 273 -12.85 21.06 -0.01
CA CYS A 273 -13.45 19.87 -0.57
C CYS A 273 -13.80 18.93 0.59
N ASP A 274 -15.09 18.84 0.88
CA ASP A 274 -15.68 17.75 1.64
C ASP A 274 -16.46 16.87 0.65
N ILE A 275 -16.01 15.63 0.49
CA ILE A 275 -16.58 14.66 -0.45
C ILE A 275 -18.02 14.24 -0.09
N TYR A 276 -18.45 14.55 1.14
CA TYR A 276 -19.79 14.26 1.65
C TYR A 276 -20.72 15.48 1.60
N SER A 277 -20.21 16.70 1.36
CA SER A 277 -20.98 17.93 1.22
C SER A 277 -21.25 18.27 -0.26
N PRO A 278 -22.53 18.34 -0.70
CA PRO A 278 -22.87 18.73 -2.06
C PRO A 278 -22.31 20.09 -2.49
N GLU A 279 -22.19 21.02 -1.55
CA GLU A 279 -21.76 22.40 -1.79
C GLU A 279 -20.30 22.47 -2.26
N THR A 280 -19.44 21.62 -1.68
CA THR A 280 -17.99 21.64 -1.92
C THR A 280 -17.50 20.48 -2.78
N LYS A 281 -18.29 19.41 -2.94
CA LYS A 281 -17.93 18.21 -3.71
C LYS A 281 -17.55 18.48 -5.16
N GLN A 282 -18.15 19.50 -5.79
CA GLN A 282 -17.81 19.92 -7.16
C GLN A 282 -16.36 20.41 -7.32
N TYR A 283 -15.71 20.85 -6.23
CA TYR A 283 -14.32 21.28 -6.25
C TYR A 283 -13.34 20.13 -5.97
N CYS A 284 -13.83 19.00 -5.45
CA CYS A 284 -13.00 17.86 -5.15
C CYS A 284 -12.31 17.32 -6.39
N MET A 285 -11.08 16.85 -6.20
CA MET A 285 -10.24 16.32 -7.25
C MET A 285 -9.84 14.88 -6.94
N THR A 286 -9.79 14.05 -7.98
CA THR A 286 -9.16 12.74 -7.88
C THR A 286 -7.64 12.88 -7.84
N GLN A 287 -6.97 11.84 -7.35
CA GLN A 287 -5.52 11.82 -7.13
C GLN A 287 -4.73 12.14 -8.41
N ASP A 288 -5.16 11.60 -9.55
CA ASP A 288 -4.54 11.84 -10.87
C ASP A 288 -4.79 13.25 -11.42
N GLN A 289 -5.85 13.93 -10.99
CA GLN A 289 -6.14 15.31 -11.43
C GLN A 289 -5.16 16.31 -10.81
N PHE A 290 -4.59 16.03 -9.63
CA PHE A 290 -3.54 16.86 -9.04
C PHE A 290 -2.27 16.88 -9.91
N CYS A 291 -2.02 15.83 -10.69
CA CYS A 291 -0.88 15.78 -11.60
C CYS A 291 -0.99 16.79 -12.76
N ARG A 292 -2.10 17.50 -12.92
CA ARG A 292 -2.24 18.59 -13.89
C ARG A 292 -1.62 19.90 -13.42
N TYR A 293 -1.16 19.98 -12.18
CA TYR A 293 -0.61 21.18 -11.55
C TYR A 293 0.87 21.03 -11.27
N LYS A 294 1.61 22.14 -11.34
CA LYS A 294 3.04 22.17 -10.99
C LYS A 294 3.26 22.01 -9.49
N PHE A 295 2.41 22.62 -8.66
CA PHE A 295 2.65 22.77 -7.22
C PHE A 295 1.50 22.21 -6.35
N PRO A 296 1.25 20.90 -6.30
CA PRO A 296 0.23 20.36 -5.41
C PRO A 296 0.66 20.51 -3.94
N ILE A 297 -0.21 21.08 -3.11
CA ILE A 297 0.07 21.34 -1.70
C ILE A 297 -0.35 20.14 -0.84
N HIS A 298 0.54 19.71 0.04
CA HIS A 298 0.23 18.78 1.11
C HIS A 298 -0.08 19.51 2.42
N THR A 299 -1.08 19.03 3.15
CA THR A 299 -1.35 19.45 4.52
C THR A 299 -1.58 18.25 5.41
N GLU A 300 -1.07 18.32 6.63
CA GLU A 300 -1.44 17.39 7.70
C GLU A 300 -2.95 17.43 7.97
N GLY A 301 -3.46 16.29 8.42
CA GLY A 301 -4.84 16.11 8.82
C GLY A 301 -4.94 16.20 10.32
N TYR A 302 -5.84 15.39 10.88
CA TYR A 302 -5.92 15.21 12.33
C TYR A 302 -4.55 14.89 12.94
N THR A 303 -3.78 14.01 12.26
CA THR A 303 -2.34 13.79 12.45
C THR A 303 -1.63 13.92 11.08
N TYR A 304 -1.12 12.82 10.52
CA TYR A 304 -0.67 12.75 9.13
C TYR A 304 -1.85 12.94 8.15
N SER A 305 -1.52 13.01 6.85
CA SER A 305 -2.52 12.86 5.80
C SER A 305 -2.01 11.92 4.72
N GLY A 306 -2.73 10.82 4.49
CA GLY A 306 -2.43 9.88 3.41
C GLY A 306 -2.52 10.46 1.98
N ARG A 307 -2.69 11.78 1.81
CA ARG A 307 -2.61 12.51 0.54
C ARG A 307 -1.18 12.56 -0.01
N LEU A 308 -0.14 12.72 0.83
CA LEU A 308 1.21 13.06 0.37
C LEU A 308 1.72 12.08 -0.68
N LYS A 309 1.59 10.78 -0.40
CA LYS A 309 1.99 9.70 -1.30
C LYS A 309 1.40 9.85 -2.71
N TYR A 310 0.16 10.33 -2.85
CA TYR A 310 -0.47 10.51 -4.15
C TYR A 310 0.07 11.72 -4.92
N LEU A 311 0.40 12.80 -4.21
CA LEU A 311 1.06 13.96 -4.82
C LEU A 311 2.47 13.60 -5.29
N GLN A 312 3.18 12.80 -4.49
CA GLN A 312 4.50 12.30 -4.80
C GLN A 312 4.53 11.33 -6.00
N LEU A 313 3.39 10.72 -6.37
CA LEU A 313 3.29 9.96 -7.61
C LEU A 313 3.27 10.85 -8.87
N CYS A 314 2.96 12.14 -8.75
CA CYS A 314 2.89 13.05 -9.90
C CYS A 314 4.29 13.56 -10.28
N ASN A 315 4.53 13.83 -11.57
CA ASN A 315 5.71 14.58 -12.03
C ASN A 315 5.50 16.09 -11.79
N SER A 316 5.33 16.45 -10.53
CA SER A 316 5.02 17.79 -10.01
C SER A 316 5.94 18.07 -8.83
N ALA A 317 6.11 19.33 -8.43
CA ALA A 317 6.90 19.74 -7.27
C ALA A 317 5.97 19.96 -6.07
N PRO A 318 5.79 18.97 -5.17
CA PRO A 318 4.84 19.10 -4.08
C PRO A 318 5.31 20.19 -3.11
N VAL A 319 4.39 21.01 -2.62
CA VAL A 319 4.66 22.01 -1.58
C VAL A 319 4.20 21.44 -0.25
N VAL A 320 5.11 21.30 0.70
CA VAL A 320 4.88 20.61 1.96
C VAL A 320 5.35 21.50 3.10
N HIS A 321 4.46 21.82 4.03
CA HIS A 321 4.84 22.52 5.25
C HIS A 321 5.74 21.65 6.14
N LYS A 322 6.49 22.24 7.06
CA LYS A 322 7.21 21.48 8.10
C LYS A 322 6.26 20.53 8.83
N LEU A 323 6.48 19.23 8.62
CA LEU A 323 5.67 18.15 9.17
C LEU A 323 5.99 17.95 10.66
N GLN A 324 4.98 17.55 11.43
CA GLN A 324 5.15 17.04 12.79
C GLN A 324 5.06 15.50 12.81
N TRP A 325 4.23 14.95 11.95
CA TRP A 325 3.89 13.54 11.90
C TRP A 325 4.69 12.82 10.82
N LEU A 326 5.30 11.70 11.20
CA LEU A 326 6.10 10.87 10.31
C LEU A 326 5.26 9.74 9.72
N GLU A 327 5.43 9.46 8.43
CA GLU A 327 5.04 8.20 7.78
C GLU A 327 6.29 7.46 7.35
N HIS A 328 6.19 6.14 7.15
CA HIS A 328 7.33 5.24 6.87
C HIS A 328 8.28 5.65 5.72
N HIS A 329 7.83 6.49 4.78
CA HIS A 329 8.61 6.92 3.61
C HIS A 329 9.17 8.35 3.76
N HIS A 330 8.81 9.09 4.81
CA HIS A 330 9.21 10.50 4.98
C HIS A 330 10.73 10.67 5.12
N GLY A 331 11.46 9.66 5.61
CA GLY A 331 12.93 9.68 5.66
C GLY A 331 13.63 9.81 4.29
N LEU A 332 12.90 9.61 3.19
CA LEU A 332 13.39 9.77 1.81
C LEU A 332 13.17 11.18 1.25
N MET A 333 12.42 12.04 1.97
CA MET A 333 12.19 13.41 1.55
C MET A 333 13.46 14.24 1.70
N ARG A 334 13.73 15.11 0.72
CA ARG A 334 14.90 15.99 0.69
C ARG A 334 14.40 17.42 0.44
N PRO A 335 14.53 18.33 1.42
CA PRO A 335 14.01 19.69 1.30
C PRO A 335 14.92 20.63 0.51
N ASP A 336 16.19 20.26 0.31
CA ASP A 336 17.20 21.06 -0.36
C ASP A 336 18.24 20.18 -1.08
N GLY A 337 19.16 20.87 -1.77
CA GLY A 337 20.29 20.26 -2.47
C GLY A 337 19.93 19.59 -3.80
N PRO A 338 20.91 18.92 -4.45
CA PRO A 338 20.72 18.35 -5.80
C PRO A 338 19.64 17.27 -5.89
N GLN A 339 19.31 16.64 -4.75
CA GLN A 339 18.29 15.59 -4.64
C GLN A 339 16.96 16.12 -4.09
N GLN A 340 16.79 17.44 -3.95
CA GLN A 340 15.55 18.05 -3.48
C GLN A 340 14.36 17.48 -4.25
N ASN A 341 13.36 16.98 -3.51
CA ASN A 341 12.22 16.27 -4.09
C ASN A 341 10.86 16.81 -3.61
N PHE A 342 10.87 17.94 -2.90
CA PHE A 342 9.69 18.74 -2.59
C PHE A 342 10.12 20.17 -2.22
N ILE A 343 9.16 21.09 -2.23
CA ILE A 343 9.34 22.46 -1.75
C ILE A 343 8.88 22.51 -0.30
N GLN A 344 9.82 22.71 0.63
CA GLN A 344 9.49 22.87 2.04
C GLN A 344 9.10 24.32 2.35
N VAL A 345 8.04 24.49 3.14
CA VAL A 345 7.59 25.81 3.65
C VAL A 345 7.39 25.75 5.17
N GLU A 346 7.28 26.90 5.82
CA GLU A 346 6.97 27.00 7.24
C GLU A 346 5.61 26.38 7.58
N ARG A 347 5.51 25.85 8.81
CA ARG A 347 4.33 25.10 9.27
C ARG A 347 3.04 25.93 9.21
N ASP A 348 3.16 27.24 9.40
CA ASP A 348 2.05 28.20 9.43
C ASP A 348 1.86 28.94 8.10
N TRP A 349 2.61 28.56 7.06
CA TRP A 349 2.56 29.14 5.72
C TRP A 349 3.06 30.58 5.60
N SER A 350 3.83 31.08 6.57
CA SER A 350 4.30 32.46 6.57
C SER A 350 5.16 32.83 5.36
N ASP A 351 5.87 31.86 4.79
CA ASP A 351 6.80 31.98 3.66
C ASP A 351 6.21 31.46 2.33
N LEU A 352 4.95 31.02 2.31
CA LEU A 352 4.36 30.37 1.13
C LEU A 352 4.28 31.31 -0.08
N ASP A 353 3.90 32.58 0.13
CA ASP A 353 3.79 33.55 -0.96
C ASP A 353 5.15 33.85 -1.61
N GLU A 354 6.19 34.00 -0.79
CA GLU A 354 7.58 34.18 -1.25
C GLU A 354 8.06 32.95 -2.03
N MET A 355 7.85 31.75 -1.48
CA MET A 355 8.25 30.50 -2.13
C MET A 355 7.53 30.29 -3.46
N MET A 356 6.23 30.55 -3.52
CA MET A 356 5.48 30.45 -4.77
C MET A 356 5.94 31.48 -5.79
N THR A 357 6.22 32.72 -5.37
CA THR A 357 6.76 33.76 -6.25
C THR A 357 8.11 33.35 -6.83
N TYR A 358 8.99 32.78 -6.00
CA TYR A 358 10.31 32.29 -6.42
C TYR A 358 10.19 31.16 -7.45
N TYR A 359 9.49 30.07 -7.15
CA TYR A 359 9.44 28.90 -8.03
C TYR A 359 8.60 29.10 -9.30
N LEU A 360 7.72 30.11 -9.34
CA LEU A 360 7.07 30.55 -10.58
C LEU A 360 8.02 31.31 -11.50
N ALA A 361 9.05 31.97 -10.96
CA ALA A 361 10.09 32.64 -11.73
C ALA A 361 11.27 31.73 -12.09
N HIS A 362 11.50 30.66 -11.31
CA HIS A 362 12.58 29.68 -11.49
C HIS A 362 12.00 28.30 -11.87
N GLU A 363 11.35 28.24 -13.04
CA GLU A 363 10.61 27.05 -13.46
C GLU A 363 11.51 25.82 -13.71
N ASP A 364 12.79 26.02 -14.03
CA ASP A 364 13.79 24.99 -14.22
C ASP A 364 14.15 24.31 -12.89
N GLU A 365 14.33 25.08 -11.81
CA GLU A 365 14.52 24.56 -10.46
C GLU A 365 13.29 23.76 -10.00
N ALA A 366 12.10 24.32 -10.17
CA ALA A 366 10.85 23.64 -9.85
C ALA A 366 10.66 22.34 -10.66
N MET A 367 11.06 22.33 -11.94
CA MET A 367 11.02 21.14 -12.78
C MET A 367 12.01 20.06 -12.30
N ALA A 368 13.22 20.46 -11.88
CA ALA A 368 14.20 19.53 -11.33
C ALA A 368 13.67 18.85 -10.05
N ILE A 369 13.04 19.62 -9.15
CA ILE A 369 12.37 19.09 -7.95
C ILE A 369 11.27 18.10 -8.34
N ALA A 370 10.46 18.43 -9.34
CA ALA A 370 9.39 17.56 -9.82
C ALA A 370 9.89 16.23 -10.40
N GLN A 371 10.99 16.27 -11.15
CA GLN A 371 11.65 15.09 -11.70
C GLN A 371 12.25 14.22 -10.59
N ASN A 372 12.92 14.83 -9.62
CA ASN A 372 13.45 14.14 -8.44
C ASN A 372 12.33 13.48 -7.62
N ASN A 373 11.22 14.18 -7.40
CA ASN A 373 10.02 13.65 -6.75
C ASN A 373 9.51 12.39 -7.48
N TYR A 374 9.31 12.50 -8.79
CA TYR A 374 8.77 11.40 -9.59
C TYR A 374 9.72 10.19 -9.62
N ALA A 375 11.00 10.40 -9.87
CA ALA A 375 12.01 9.34 -9.88
C ALA A 375 12.16 8.66 -8.51
N THR A 376 12.08 9.44 -7.43
CA THR A 376 12.16 8.91 -6.06
C THR A 376 10.90 8.10 -5.73
N PHE A 377 9.73 8.71 -5.81
CA PHE A 377 8.53 8.14 -5.22
C PHE A 377 7.73 7.30 -6.22
N HIS A 378 7.45 7.80 -7.42
CA HIS A 378 6.65 7.06 -8.40
C HIS A 378 7.38 5.83 -8.95
N GLU A 379 8.65 6.02 -9.31
CA GLU A 379 9.44 5.00 -10.02
C GLU A 379 10.11 4.01 -9.07
N ARG A 380 10.21 4.33 -7.77
CA ARG A 380 10.99 3.53 -6.82
C ARG A 380 10.27 3.27 -5.49
N TYR A 381 10.13 4.26 -4.61
CA TYR A 381 9.80 4.00 -3.20
C TYR A 381 8.31 3.87 -2.87
N LEU A 382 7.40 4.32 -3.74
CA LEU A 382 5.94 4.11 -3.59
C LEU A 382 5.40 3.05 -4.55
N THR A 383 6.27 2.14 -4.98
CA THR A 383 5.90 1.02 -5.85
C THR A 383 5.34 -0.13 -5.02
N THR A 384 4.60 -1.07 -5.63
CA THR A 384 4.06 -2.20 -4.86
C THR A 384 5.17 -3.16 -4.42
N ALA A 385 6.27 -3.22 -5.18
CA ALA A 385 7.49 -3.91 -4.79
C ALA A 385 8.10 -3.30 -3.51
N ALA A 386 8.21 -1.97 -3.45
CA ALA A 386 8.69 -1.27 -2.25
C ALA A 386 7.83 -1.59 -1.03
N THR A 387 6.50 -1.49 -1.14
CA THR A 387 5.57 -1.83 -0.05
C THR A 387 5.77 -3.26 0.45
N ALA A 388 5.86 -4.25 -0.45
CA ALA A 388 6.09 -5.65 -0.08
C ALA A 388 7.45 -5.86 0.61
N CYS A 389 8.51 -5.24 0.09
CA CYS A 389 9.84 -5.27 0.70
C CYS A 389 9.87 -4.61 2.09
N TYR A 390 9.15 -3.51 2.30
CA TYR A 390 9.04 -2.85 3.61
C TYR A 390 8.38 -3.77 4.64
N TRP A 391 7.26 -4.41 4.28
CA TRP A 391 6.60 -5.38 5.15
C TRP A 391 7.52 -6.53 5.53
N ARG A 392 8.24 -7.15 4.57
CA ARG A 392 9.17 -8.24 4.88
C ARG A 392 10.35 -7.78 5.74
N ARG A 393 10.90 -6.59 5.51
CA ARG A 393 11.94 -6.01 6.36
C ARG A 393 11.43 -5.78 7.78
N LEU A 394 10.19 -5.30 7.92
CA LEU A 394 9.54 -5.13 9.22
C LEU A 394 9.37 -6.46 9.95
N PHE A 395 8.93 -7.52 9.25
CA PHE A 395 8.78 -8.85 9.85
C PHE A 395 10.10 -9.37 10.42
N ALA A 396 11.17 -9.30 9.63
CA ALA A 396 12.50 -9.73 10.05
C ALA A 396 13.04 -8.89 11.23
N ALA A 397 12.87 -7.57 11.19
CA ALA A 397 13.30 -6.68 12.26
C ALA A 397 12.53 -6.95 13.56
N TRP A 398 11.20 -7.06 13.48
CA TRP A 398 10.36 -7.39 14.64
C TRP A 398 10.73 -8.75 15.26
N ALA A 399 10.89 -9.78 14.43
CA ALA A 399 11.28 -11.12 14.89
C ALA A 399 12.61 -11.10 15.67
N SER A 400 13.55 -10.24 15.27
CA SER A 400 14.87 -10.14 15.92
C SER A 400 14.85 -9.55 17.33
N VAL A 401 13.79 -8.84 17.71
CA VAL A 401 13.62 -8.23 19.04
C VAL A 401 12.40 -8.75 19.79
N GLN A 402 11.69 -9.75 19.27
CA GLN A 402 10.61 -10.41 19.97
C GLN A 402 11.18 -11.35 21.04
N GLY A 403 10.94 -11.05 22.31
CA GLY A 403 11.48 -11.76 23.47
C GLY A 403 10.78 -13.09 23.81
N PHE A 404 9.88 -13.57 22.95
CA PHE A 404 9.09 -14.77 23.17
C PHE A 404 8.88 -15.55 21.87
N LYS A 405 8.56 -16.84 21.99
CA LYS A 405 8.20 -17.69 20.86
C LYS A 405 6.69 -17.63 20.64
N PRO A 406 6.20 -17.18 19.46
CA PRO A 406 4.77 -17.17 19.17
C PRO A 406 4.21 -18.59 19.19
N GLN A 407 3.00 -18.73 19.70
CA GLN A 407 2.30 -20.00 19.80
C GLN A 407 1.11 -19.98 18.85
N LEU A 408 0.93 -21.00 18.03
CA LEU A 408 -0.29 -21.15 17.23
C LEU A 408 -1.45 -21.72 18.07
N TYR A 409 -1.15 -22.54 19.07
CA TYR A 409 -2.13 -23.24 19.87
C TYR A 409 -2.21 -22.67 21.28
N GLU A 410 -3.40 -22.74 21.86
CA GLU A 410 -3.65 -22.49 23.28
C GLU A 410 -4.42 -23.65 23.90
N THR A 411 -4.24 -23.84 25.21
CA THR A 411 -5.04 -24.78 26.00
C THR A 411 -6.15 -24.00 26.68
N ARG A 412 -7.40 -24.31 26.33
CA ARG A 412 -8.60 -23.71 26.92
C ARG A 412 -8.81 -24.18 28.35
N ALA A 413 -9.73 -23.51 29.06
CA ALA A 413 -10.04 -23.83 30.46
C ALA A 413 -10.54 -25.26 30.68
N ASP A 414 -11.11 -25.90 29.64
CA ASP A 414 -11.57 -27.29 29.64
C ASP A 414 -10.46 -28.30 29.28
N GLY A 415 -9.22 -27.83 29.03
CA GLY A 415 -8.08 -28.65 28.62
C GLY A 415 -8.02 -28.93 27.11
N GLU A 416 -8.97 -28.43 26.31
CA GLU A 416 -8.94 -28.58 24.85
C GLU A 416 -7.80 -27.74 24.26
N VAL A 417 -7.02 -28.34 23.35
CA VAL A 417 -6.02 -27.62 22.55
C VAL A 417 -6.70 -27.08 21.30
N ALA A 418 -6.71 -25.76 21.13
CA ALA A 418 -7.32 -25.08 19.99
C ALA A 418 -6.31 -24.15 19.30
N ILE A 419 -6.53 -23.90 18.00
CA ILE A 419 -5.81 -22.85 17.27
C ILE A 419 -6.24 -21.49 17.83
N ARG A 420 -5.27 -20.61 18.04
CA ARG A 420 -5.48 -19.23 18.48
C ARG A 420 -5.96 -18.38 17.31
N GLY A 421 -7.07 -17.69 17.49
CA GLY A 421 -7.59 -16.69 16.55
C GLY A 421 -8.30 -17.26 15.31
N ILE A 422 -8.65 -16.35 14.39
CA ILE A 422 -9.30 -16.67 13.10
C ILE A 422 -8.27 -16.62 11.97
N PRO A 423 -8.17 -17.63 11.08
CA PRO A 423 -7.30 -17.57 9.92
C PRO A 423 -7.78 -16.50 8.93
N PHE A 424 -6.84 -15.84 8.24
CA PHE A 424 -7.12 -14.71 7.36
C PHE A 424 -8.12 -15.03 6.24
N GLU A 425 -8.13 -16.24 5.69
CA GLU A 425 -9.08 -16.66 4.67
C GLU A 425 -10.52 -16.58 5.19
N ALA A 426 -10.74 -17.04 6.43
CA ALA A 426 -12.05 -16.96 7.07
C ALA A 426 -12.42 -15.50 7.39
N TYR A 427 -11.47 -14.70 7.87
CA TYR A 427 -11.65 -13.26 8.09
C TYR A 427 -12.07 -12.53 6.81
N ALA A 428 -11.34 -12.79 5.71
CA ALA A 428 -11.51 -12.11 4.43
C ALA A 428 -12.86 -12.43 3.75
N LEU A 429 -13.38 -13.64 3.96
CA LEU A 429 -14.69 -14.05 3.43
C LEU A 429 -15.87 -13.61 4.30
N ASN A 430 -15.66 -13.42 5.62
CA ASN A 430 -16.72 -13.10 6.56
C ASN A 430 -16.75 -11.62 6.95
N ALA A 431 -16.98 -10.75 5.96
CA ALA A 431 -17.03 -9.30 6.16
C ALA A 431 -18.14 -8.83 7.14
N GLU A 432 -19.17 -9.66 7.38
CA GLU A 432 -20.27 -9.34 8.29
C GLU A 432 -19.93 -9.63 9.76
N LYS A 433 -19.09 -10.63 10.04
CA LYS A 433 -18.61 -10.98 11.39
C LYS A 433 -17.12 -11.39 11.35
N PRO A 434 -16.22 -10.46 11.02
CA PRO A 434 -14.84 -10.82 10.71
C PRO A 434 -14.00 -11.15 11.96
N MET A 435 -14.50 -10.95 13.19
CA MET A 435 -13.72 -11.06 14.42
C MET A 435 -13.99 -12.33 15.23
N PRO A 436 -12.97 -12.82 15.99
CA PRO A 436 -13.17 -13.89 16.96
C PRO A 436 -14.31 -13.53 17.92
N ASN A 437 -15.22 -14.47 18.14
CA ASN A 437 -16.10 -14.40 19.30
C ASN A 437 -15.24 -14.77 20.50
N LEU A 438 -15.04 -13.84 21.43
CA LEU A 438 -14.36 -14.09 22.70
C LEU A 438 -15.25 -14.91 23.63
#